data_AF-A0A2I2MG49-F1
#
_entry.id   AF-A0A2I2MG49-F1
#
_cell.length_a   1.000
_cell.length_b   1.000
_cell.length_c   1.000
_cell.angle_alpha   90.00
_cell.angle_beta   90.00
_cell.angle_gamma   90.00
#
_symmetry.space_group_name_H-M   'P 1'
#
loop_
_entity.id
_entity.type
_entity.pdbx_description
1 polymer ?
#
loop_
_entity_poly.entity_id
_entity_poly.type
_entity_poly.pdbx_seq_one_letter_code
_entity_poly.pdbx_strand_id
1 'polypeptide(L)'
;MSLFGKKEKKGSFLNPIDVQTDPRDFNGRIFHLLGQGLGDTVNAFRIVFALQSLFPQSNHVLYCDQRWRELLPPGTSWTVHWYPEALDPRHPERGVVSPYQESLREILSVAGTNDRLGYFSYLLPDQLARGESTQETIARKLGLSDVLSEFRPLVHVSPSDWEKADKILEQHGLEKGRFFTMAPHTWPDKSWRIENFEELGKKVWEEFGAKSVILGLPELKTPTFEGAVPVFGIPLPVVAAIIAWSRLFIGLDSGLSHVAAGFDLPLIVLYCQGKIPAFEIRVHSPYAEYILEQAAGRMIEVKIVLDILRFHMKRSFQSVNPPVCPACGRTMQYVTQASEDGLNRRCFCGTHFLDKRDGLAPKTKTHEEAETGKANEMHSSDNPKKTIDHTVNQSFWKDVEYLENQRWSKRISFKNVFPRLFMTEVGDPFAQTFSFSMDGIFFFLRRSGYQILSVIPEETFERKKEFTLRIEFSKEHLPTERILIPWGKGTLFLKYMEDYFTYFSWQSWATPIRWTSLSKRIYEWGKKEDAVRVARIIFWMDPSVKTAKYWLRYFFLSIWDLWKSRWIP
;
A
#
# COMPACT_ATOMS: atom_id res chain seq x y z
N MET A 1 6.07 7.59 31.20
CA MET A 1 7.19 7.92 32.11
C MET A 1 8.50 7.58 31.41
N SER A 2 9.62 8.23 31.74
CA SER A 2 10.82 8.28 30.88
C SER A 2 11.50 6.92 30.64
N LEU A 3 11.61 6.50 29.36
CA LEU A 3 12.47 5.40 28.90
C LEU A 3 13.77 5.88 28.21
N PHE A 4 14.02 7.19 28.15
CA PHE A 4 15.11 7.78 27.36
C PHE A 4 16.40 8.10 28.16
N GLY A 5 16.56 7.51 29.35
CA GLY A 5 17.59 7.87 30.34
C GLY A 5 18.92 7.10 30.30
N LYS A 6 19.11 6.10 29.42
CA LYS A 6 20.38 5.35 29.28
C LYS A 6 20.85 5.36 27.83
N LYS A 7 21.41 6.49 27.40
CA LYS A 7 21.34 6.94 26.00
C LYS A 7 22.58 6.71 25.11
N GLU A 8 23.71 6.22 25.65
CA GLU A 8 24.98 6.22 24.89
C GLU A 8 25.64 4.85 24.66
N LYS A 9 25.30 3.80 25.41
CA LYS A 9 25.91 2.45 25.24
C LYS A 9 25.07 1.42 24.48
N LYS A 10 23.88 1.79 23.96
CA LYS A 10 23.00 0.92 23.17
C LYS A 10 22.63 1.46 21.79
N GLY A 11 23.35 2.48 21.31
CA GLY A 11 23.07 3.13 20.02
C GLY A 11 23.24 2.20 18.81
N SER A 12 24.07 1.15 18.90
CA SER A 12 24.37 0.27 17.75
C SER A 12 23.30 -0.78 17.47
N PHE A 13 22.60 -1.32 18.47
CA PHE A 13 21.67 -2.44 18.23
C PHE A 13 20.38 -2.02 17.50
N LEU A 14 19.96 -0.77 17.63
CA LEU A 14 18.85 -0.21 16.84
C LEU A 14 19.26 0.16 15.40
N ASN A 15 20.53 -0.01 15.02
CA ASN A 15 20.89 -0.04 13.61
C ASN A 15 20.39 -1.38 13.05
N PRO A 16 19.52 -1.35 12.03
CA PRO A 16 19.08 -2.58 11.41
C PRO A 16 20.24 -3.25 10.67
N ILE A 17 20.07 -4.53 10.33
CA ILE A 17 20.89 -5.16 9.30
C ILE A 17 20.73 -4.38 7.99
N ASP A 18 21.84 -4.04 7.35
CA ASP A 18 21.85 -3.36 6.06
C ASP A 18 22.56 -4.23 5.03
N VAL A 19 21.81 -4.75 4.05
CA VAL A 19 22.35 -5.68 3.04
C VAL A 19 23.39 -5.07 2.11
N GLN A 20 23.58 -3.74 2.15
CA GLN A 20 24.57 -3.00 1.40
C GLN A 20 25.88 -2.77 2.16
N THR A 21 25.86 -2.80 3.51
CA THR A 21 27.02 -2.45 4.35
C THR A 21 27.45 -3.53 5.34
N ASP A 22 26.55 -4.39 5.82
CA ASP A 22 26.91 -5.58 6.60
C ASP A 22 27.43 -6.72 5.68
N PRO A 23 28.50 -7.44 6.06
CA PRO A 23 29.16 -8.40 5.18
C PRO A 23 28.39 -9.74 5.10
N ARG A 24 28.54 -10.47 3.99
CA ARG A 24 27.76 -11.70 3.70
C ARG A 24 28.10 -12.88 4.63
N ASP A 25 29.29 -12.87 5.22
CA ASP A 25 29.77 -13.81 6.24
C ASP A 25 29.43 -13.37 7.68
N PHE A 26 28.58 -12.36 7.86
CA PHE A 26 28.06 -11.97 9.16
C PHE A 26 27.45 -13.18 9.89
N ASN A 27 28.00 -13.51 11.05
CA ASN A 27 27.67 -14.69 11.85
C ASN A 27 27.05 -14.33 13.22
N GLY A 28 26.69 -13.06 13.44
CA GLY A 28 25.96 -12.61 14.63
C GLY A 28 24.49 -13.03 14.63
N ARG A 29 23.71 -12.56 15.61
CA ARG A 29 22.25 -12.79 15.63
C ARG A 29 21.52 -11.67 14.89
N ILE A 30 20.54 -12.04 14.08
CA ILE A 30 19.58 -11.11 13.48
C ILE A 30 18.23 -11.32 14.16
N PHE A 31 17.76 -10.31 14.91
CA PHE A 31 16.50 -10.35 15.64
C PHE A 31 15.34 -9.85 14.77
N HIS A 32 14.22 -10.56 14.78
CA HIS A 32 13.02 -10.24 13.99
C HIS A 32 11.81 -10.18 14.92
N LEU A 33 11.16 -9.02 15.03
CA LEU A 33 10.01 -8.79 15.89
C LEU A 33 8.75 -8.63 15.03
N LEU A 34 8.00 -9.72 14.85
CA LEU A 34 6.89 -9.82 13.90
C LEU A 34 5.62 -9.17 14.47
N GLY A 35 4.72 -8.67 13.62
CA GLY A 35 3.39 -8.27 14.12
C GLY A 35 2.57 -9.49 14.57
N GLN A 36 1.60 -9.28 15.45
CA GLN A 36 0.77 -10.37 16.00
C GLN A 36 -0.33 -10.83 15.02
N GLY A 37 -0.61 -10.04 13.97
CA GLY A 37 -1.55 -10.44 12.93
C GLY A 37 -0.97 -11.56 12.07
N LEU A 38 -1.84 -12.46 11.62
CA LEU A 38 -1.51 -13.45 10.60
C LEU A 38 -0.89 -12.77 9.35
N GLY A 39 -1.47 -11.65 8.92
CA GLY A 39 -0.93 -10.85 7.82
C GLY A 39 0.48 -10.35 8.09
N ASP A 40 0.75 -9.80 9.27
CA ASP A 40 2.11 -9.35 9.62
C ASP A 40 3.12 -10.50 9.57
N THR A 41 2.70 -11.70 9.99
CA THR A 41 3.55 -12.89 10.07
C THR A 41 3.94 -13.41 8.69
N VAL A 42 2.98 -13.63 7.78
CA VAL A 42 3.28 -14.17 6.43
C VAL A 42 4.04 -13.17 5.54
N ASN A 43 3.82 -11.86 5.73
CA ASN A 43 4.64 -10.84 5.08
C ASN A 43 6.06 -10.84 5.65
N ALA A 44 6.23 -10.93 6.98
CA ALA A 44 7.54 -10.93 7.60
C ALA A 44 8.39 -12.13 7.19
N PHE A 45 7.82 -13.34 7.05
CA PHE A 45 8.55 -14.51 6.59
C PHE A 45 9.27 -14.29 5.25
N ARG A 46 8.71 -13.49 4.32
CA ARG A 46 9.40 -13.11 3.07
C ARG A 46 10.70 -12.33 3.34
N ILE A 47 10.65 -11.35 4.26
CA ILE A 47 11.81 -10.54 4.66
C ILE A 47 12.84 -11.38 5.43
N VAL A 48 12.40 -12.18 6.40
CA VAL A 48 13.28 -13.06 7.18
C VAL A 48 14.01 -14.05 6.28
N PHE A 49 13.29 -14.69 5.35
CA PHE A 49 13.87 -15.65 4.40
C PHE A 49 14.87 -15.01 3.43
N ALA A 50 14.57 -13.80 2.95
CA ALA A 50 15.49 -13.04 2.10
C ALA A 50 16.78 -12.68 2.86
N LEU A 51 16.67 -12.21 4.11
CA LEU A 51 17.84 -11.96 4.95
C LEU A 51 18.63 -13.25 5.24
N GLN A 52 17.96 -14.38 5.51
CA GLN A 52 18.61 -15.68 5.75
C GLN A 52 19.39 -16.18 4.53
N SER A 53 18.89 -15.89 3.33
CA SER A 53 19.57 -16.22 2.06
C SER A 53 20.79 -15.33 1.81
N LEU A 54 20.79 -14.09 2.32
CA LEU A 54 21.89 -13.15 2.19
C LEU A 54 22.95 -13.26 3.31
N PHE A 55 22.57 -13.75 4.48
CA PHE A 55 23.43 -13.91 5.67
C PHE A 55 23.34 -15.35 6.21
N PRO A 56 23.75 -16.36 5.42
CA PRO A 56 23.52 -17.77 5.74
C PRO A 56 24.24 -18.27 7.01
N GLN A 57 25.29 -17.56 7.46
CA GLN A 57 26.01 -17.89 8.69
C GLN A 57 25.40 -17.26 9.95
N SER A 58 24.45 -16.33 9.81
CA SER A 58 23.84 -15.62 10.94
C SER A 58 22.74 -16.45 11.61
N ASN A 59 22.56 -16.27 12.91
CA ASN A 59 21.45 -16.91 13.63
C ASN A 59 20.23 -15.99 13.63
N HIS A 60 19.17 -16.41 12.94
CA HIS A 60 17.90 -15.69 12.87
C HIS A 60 17.04 -15.99 14.10
N VAL A 61 16.81 -14.98 14.94
CA VAL A 61 15.99 -15.07 16.16
C VAL A 61 14.66 -14.38 15.91
N LEU A 62 13.57 -15.14 15.87
CA LEU A 62 12.22 -14.65 15.57
C LEU A 62 11.38 -14.55 16.83
N TYR A 63 10.72 -13.42 17.02
CA TYR A 63 9.67 -13.21 18.02
C TYR A 63 8.33 -13.12 17.28
N CYS A 64 7.45 -14.10 17.51
CA CYS A 64 6.18 -14.21 16.78
C CYS A 64 5.05 -14.80 17.63
N ASP A 65 3.83 -14.77 17.08
CA ASP A 65 2.62 -15.22 17.78
C ASP A 65 2.39 -16.73 17.59
N GLN A 66 2.21 -17.46 18.69
CA GLN A 66 2.07 -18.92 18.70
C GLN A 66 0.89 -19.45 17.87
N ARG A 67 -0.14 -18.62 17.62
CA ARG A 67 -1.29 -18.99 16.78
C ARG A 67 -0.90 -19.31 15.33
N TRP A 68 0.22 -18.78 14.86
CA TRP A 68 0.67 -18.94 13.47
C TRP A 68 1.80 -19.97 13.30
N ARG A 69 2.10 -20.76 14.35
CA ARG A 69 3.19 -21.76 14.37
C ARG A 69 3.16 -22.74 13.19
N GLU A 70 1.98 -23.08 12.69
CA GLU A 70 1.78 -24.06 11.61
C GLU A 70 2.19 -23.53 10.23
N LEU A 71 2.42 -22.22 10.11
CA LEU A 71 2.91 -21.57 8.88
C LEU A 71 4.44 -21.35 8.89
N LEU A 72 5.15 -21.72 9.96
CA LEU A 72 6.61 -21.65 9.98
C LEU A 72 7.19 -22.55 8.87
N PRO A 73 8.04 -22.03 7.97
CA PRO A 73 8.66 -22.86 6.94
C PRO A 73 9.53 -23.96 7.58
N PRO A 74 9.33 -25.24 7.25
CA PRO A 74 10.11 -26.33 7.82
C PRO A 74 11.55 -26.29 7.31
N GLY A 75 12.48 -26.83 8.11
CA GLY A 75 13.90 -26.87 7.77
C GLY A 75 14.64 -25.54 7.93
N THR A 76 13.98 -24.46 8.39
CA THR A 76 14.68 -23.21 8.75
C THR A 76 15.49 -23.37 10.04
N SER A 77 16.71 -22.84 10.06
CA SER A 77 17.59 -22.72 11.23
C SER A 77 17.17 -21.61 12.21
N TRP A 78 15.89 -21.26 12.25
CA TRP A 78 15.36 -20.11 12.97
C TRP A 78 15.17 -20.44 14.46
N THR A 79 15.75 -19.62 15.34
CA THR A 79 15.48 -19.67 16.78
C THR A 79 14.16 -18.95 17.05
N VAL A 80 13.10 -19.66 17.42
CA VAL A 80 11.76 -19.08 17.60
C VAL A 80 11.45 -18.84 19.08
N HIS A 81 11.12 -17.59 19.41
CA HIS A 81 10.57 -17.12 20.67
C HIS A 81 9.09 -16.78 20.46
N TRP A 82 8.24 -17.30 21.34
CA TRP A 82 6.80 -17.01 21.29
C TRP A 82 6.49 -15.78 22.12
N TYR A 83 5.57 -14.95 21.63
CA TYR A 83 5.00 -13.88 22.44
C TYR A 83 4.32 -14.43 23.71
N PRO A 84 4.48 -13.76 24.87
CA PRO A 84 3.54 -13.89 25.98
C PRO A 84 2.10 -13.81 25.45
N GLU A 85 1.22 -14.64 26.00
CA GLU A 85 -0.11 -14.90 25.42
C GLU A 85 -0.82 -13.60 25.02
N ALA A 86 -1.05 -13.45 23.72
CA ALA A 86 -1.68 -12.27 23.16
C ALA A 86 -3.12 -12.20 23.64
N LEU A 87 -3.42 -11.25 24.54
CA LEU A 87 -4.78 -11.01 25.00
C LEU A 87 -5.68 -10.77 23.79
N ASP A 88 -6.67 -11.65 23.61
CA ASP A 88 -7.59 -11.61 22.48
C ASP A 88 -8.28 -10.24 22.44
N PRO A 89 -8.11 -9.42 21.39
CA PRO A 89 -8.74 -8.10 21.35
C PRO A 89 -10.27 -8.15 21.13
N ARG A 90 -10.87 -9.35 20.97
CA ARG A 90 -12.31 -9.59 21.18
C ARG A 90 -12.73 -9.48 22.65
N HIS A 91 -11.76 -9.57 23.57
CA HIS A 91 -11.88 -9.52 25.03
C HIS A 91 -11.15 -8.31 25.65
N PRO A 92 -11.53 -7.06 25.29
CA PRO A 92 -10.87 -5.85 25.75
C PRO A 92 -10.88 -5.66 27.28
N GLU A 93 -11.80 -6.33 27.99
CA GLU A 93 -11.87 -6.38 29.46
C GLU A 93 -10.62 -6.99 30.12
N ARG A 94 -9.85 -7.80 29.39
CA ARG A 94 -8.59 -8.38 29.88
C ARG A 94 -7.43 -7.37 29.86
N GLY A 95 -7.64 -6.19 29.28
CA GLY A 95 -6.63 -5.15 29.12
C GLY A 95 -5.75 -5.33 27.88
N VAL A 96 -4.89 -4.35 27.62
CA VAL A 96 -3.92 -4.38 26.52
C VAL A 96 -2.50 -4.40 27.07
N VAL A 97 -2.04 -5.58 27.50
CA VAL A 97 -0.61 -5.87 27.41
C VAL A 97 -0.28 -5.95 25.93
N SER A 98 0.76 -5.25 25.48
CA SER A 98 1.25 -5.36 24.11
C SER A 98 2.53 -6.21 24.14
N PRO A 99 2.47 -7.51 23.79
CA PRO A 99 3.63 -8.40 23.88
C PRO A 99 4.83 -7.90 23.05
N TYR A 100 4.55 -7.15 21.98
CA TYR A 100 5.54 -6.43 21.19
C TYR A 100 6.46 -5.52 22.04
N GLN A 101 5.93 -4.79 23.03
CA GLN A 101 6.75 -3.93 23.89
C GLN A 101 7.58 -4.72 24.89
N GLU A 102 7.08 -5.86 25.35
CA GLU A 102 7.77 -6.73 26.30
C GLU A 102 8.91 -7.47 25.61
N SER A 103 8.64 -8.11 24.47
CA SER A 103 9.65 -8.73 23.63
C SER A 103 10.68 -7.73 23.12
N LEU A 104 10.31 -6.49 22.81
CA LEU A 104 11.32 -5.46 22.50
C LEU A 104 12.22 -5.15 23.69
N ARG A 105 11.72 -5.15 24.93
CA ARG A 105 12.57 -4.99 26.14
C ARG A 105 13.46 -6.21 26.38
N GLU A 106 12.97 -7.41 26.10
CA GLU A 106 13.73 -8.67 26.17
C GLU A 106 14.87 -8.68 25.15
N ILE A 107 14.56 -8.44 23.86
CA ILE A 107 15.56 -8.27 22.80
C ILE A 107 16.60 -7.22 23.24
N LEU A 108 16.15 -6.06 23.71
CA LEU A 108 17.05 -5.00 24.21
C LEU A 108 17.83 -5.38 25.48
N SER A 109 17.45 -6.42 26.24
CA SER A 109 18.20 -6.89 27.41
C SER A 109 19.25 -7.95 27.05
N VAL A 110 18.98 -8.80 26.06
CA VAL A 110 19.86 -9.90 25.63
C VAL A 110 20.75 -9.58 24.43
N ALA A 111 20.46 -8.53 23.66
CA ALA A 111 21.24 -8.15 22.49
C ALA A 111 22.60 -7.50 22.85
N GLY A 112 23.65 -7.98 22.18
CA GLY A 112 25.00 -7.46 22.24
C GLY A 112 25.31 -6.46 21.11
N THR A 113 26.56 -5.99 21.07
CA THR A 113 27.00 -4.98 20.09
C THR A 113 27.09 -5.49 18.65
N ASN A 114 27.29 -6.79 18.48
CA ASN A 114 27.47 -7.43 17.17
C ASN A 114 26.16 -7.99 16.60
N ASP A 115 25.05 -7.91 17.34
CA ASP A 115 23.74 -8.32 16.82
C ASP A 115 23.13 -7.23 15.94
N ARG A 116 22.07 -7.58 15.21
CA ARG A 116 21.33 -6.69 14.31
C ARG A 116 19.83 -6.85 14.47
N LEU A 117 19.08 -5.81 14.13
CA LEU A 117 17.64 -5.87 13.98
C LEU A 117 17.28 -6.11 12.50
N GLY A 118 16.61 -7.22 12.20
CA GLY A 118 16.10 -7.57 10.89
C GLY A 118 14.71 -6.97 10.67
N TYR A 119 13.67 -7.75 10.93
CA TYR A 119 12.29 -7.29 10.80
C TYR A 119 11.82 -6.52 12.05
N PHE A 120 11.29 -5.30 11.84
CA PHE A 120 10.66 -4.47 12.86
C PHE A 120 9.71 -3.46 12.18
N SER A 121 8.75 -2.90 12.91
CA SER A 121 7.89 -1.81 12.39
C SER A 121 8.67 -0.48 12.30
N TYR A 122 9.48 -0.33 11.24
CA TYR A 122 10.26 0.87 10.98
C TYR A 122 9.36 2.04 10.55
N LEU A 123 9.30 3.09 11.38
CA LEU A 123 8.56 4.30 11.08
C LEU A 123 9.41 5.25 10.25
N LEU A 124 9.22 5.24 8.93
CA LEU A 124 9.75 6.25 8.02
C LEU A 124 8.62 7.21 7.62
N PRO A 125 8.79 8.54 7.73
CA PRO A 125 7.71 9.47 7.45
C PRO A 125 7.48 9.68 5.94
N ASP A 126 8.45 9.34 5.10
CA ASP A 126 8.33 9.35 3.65
C ASP A 126 7.51 8.18 3.08
N GLN A 127 7.19 7.16 3.90
CA GLN A 127 6.34 6.02 3.54
C GLN A 127 5.05 6.47 2.82
N LEU A 128 4.29 7.39 3.43
CA LEU A 128 3.01 7.84 2.88
C LEU A 128 3.18 8.63 1.59
N ALA A 129 4.17 9.53 1.54
CA ALA A 129 4.45 10.36 0.38
C ALA A 129 4.98 9.54 -0.82
N ARG A 130 5.69 8.43 -0.55
CA ARG A 130 6.18 7.48 -1.56
C ARG A 130 5.14 6.43 -1.98
N GLY A 131 4.02 6.32 -1.27
CA GLY A 131 2.99 5.31 -1.50
C GLY A 131 3.41 3.89 -1.10
N GLU A 132 4.37 3.80 -0.18
CA GLU A 132 4.92 2.53 0.27
C GLU A 132 3.99 1.87 1.28
N SER A 133 3.85 0.55 1.15
CA SER A 133 3.29 -0.24 2.24
C SER A 133 4.28 -0.30 3.41
N THR A 134 3.81 -0.76 4.57
CA THR A 134 4.70 -1.11 5.69
C THR A 134 5.82 -2.07 5.24
N GLN A 135 5.53 -3.00 4.34
CA GLN A 135 6.48 -4.02 3.91
C GLN A 135 7.53 -3.48 2.91
N GLU A 136 7.11 -2.64 1.96
CA GLU A 136 8.05 -1.92 1.07
C GLU A 136 8.96 -0.98 1.88
N THR A 137 8.41 -0.32 2.90
CA THR A 137 9.15 0.55 3.82
C THR A 137 10.21 -0.24 4.59
N ILE A 138 9.85 -1.43 5.10
CA ILE A 138 10.78 -2.33 5.80
C ILE A 138 11.88 -2.81 4.85
N ALA A 139 11.54 -3.32 3.67
CA ALA A 139 12.53 -3.77 2.71
C ALA A 139 13.49 -2.66 2.27
N ARG A 140 12.97 -1.45 1.99
CA ARG A 140 13.81 -0.28 1.69
C ARG A 140 14.73 0.08 2.86
N LYS A 141 14.24 0.02 4.10
CA LYS A 141 15.05 0.31 5.30
C LYS A 141 16.18 -0.69 5.52
N LEU A 142 16.05 -1.89 4.97
CA LEU A 142 17.02 -3.00 5.03
C LEU A 142 17.88 -3.13 3.76
N GLY A 143 17.70 -2.25 2.77
CA GLY A 143 18.36 -2.32 1.46
C GLY A 143 17.89 -3.46 0.54
N LEU A 144 16.81 -4.17 0.90
CA LEU A 144 16.27 -5.33 0.18
C LEU A 144 15.46 -4.98 -1.08
N SER A 145 15.24 -3.70 -1.38
CA SER A 145 14.38 -3.26 -2.50
C SER A 145 14.80 -3.83 -3.86
N ASP A 146 16.10 -3.93 -4.13
CA ASP A 146 16.62 -4.44 -5.42
C ASP A 146 16.82 -5.96 -5.40
N VAL A 147 16.75 -6.60 -4.23
CA VAL A 147 16.88 -8.06 -4.04
C VAL A 147 15.51 -8.75 -4.18
N LEU A 148 14.44 -8.10 -3.73
CA LEU A 148 13.09 -8.63 -3.75
C LEU A 148 12.40 -8.33 -5.08
N SER A 149 12.77 -9.09 -6.13
CA SER A 149 12.14 -9.02 -7.46
C SER A 149 10.61 -9.11 -7.42
N GLU A 150 10.10 -10.03 -6.59
CA GLU A 150 8.68 -10.13 -6.26
C GLU A 150 8.43 -9.90 -4.77
N PHE A 151 7.61 -8.88 -4.51
CA PHE A 151 7.08 -8.59 -3.20
C PHE A 151 5.77 -9.38 -2.99
N ARG A 152 5.89 -10.58 -2.43
CA ARG A 152 4.77 -11.47 -2.04
C ARG A 152 5.03 -12.13 -0.67
N PRO A 153 3.99 -12.35 0.16
CA PRO A 153 4.08 -13.16 1.38
C PRO A 153 4.66 -14.55 1.14
N LEU A 154 5.36 -15.07 2.15
CA LEU A 154 5.82 -16.46 2.15
C LEU A 154 4.83 -17.28 2.98
N VAL A 155 4.08 -18.15 2.32
CA VAL A 155 3.13 -19.08 2.94
C VAL A 155 3.61 -20.50 2.67
N HIS A 156 3.93 -21.25 3.72
CA HIS A 156 4.28 -22.66 3.58
C HIS A 156 3.01 -23.53 3.57
N VAL A 157 2.98 -24.50 2.65
CA VAL A 157 1.97 -25.55 2.56
C VAL A 157 2.72 -26.86 2.29
N SER A 158 2.61 -27.83 3.19
CA SER A 158 3.30 -29.12 3.03
C SER A 158 2.55 -30.03 2.04
N PRO A 159 3.19 -31.08 1.47
CA PRO A 159 2.49 -32.07 0.64
C PRO A 159 1.26 -32.68 1.34
N SER A 160 1.35 -32.93 2.65
CA SER A 160 0.22 -33.46 3.44
C SER A 160 -0.94 -32.46 3.54
N ASP A 161 -0.67 -31.15 3.51
CA ASP A 161 -1.72 -30.13 3.57
C ASP A 161 -2.40 -29.92 2.22
N TRP A 162 -1.66 -30.07 1.11
CA TRP A 162 -2.24 -30.19 -0.23
C TRP A 162 -3.16 -31.41 -0.33
N GLU A 163 -2.73 -32.59 0.13
CA GLU A 163 -3.58 -33.80 0.13
C GLU A 163 -4.85 -33.65 0.99
N LYS A 164 -4.76 -32.97 2.14
CA LYS A 164 -5.94 -32.66 2.98
C LYS A 164 -6.89 -31.71 2.26
N ALA A 165 -6.36 -30.68 1.61
CA ALA A 165 -7.17 -29.73 0.84
C ALA A 165 -7.86 -30.43 -0.33
N ASP A 166 -7.15 -31.25 -1.10
CA ASP A 166 -7.69 -32.01 -2.22
C ASP A 166 -8.86 -32.91 -1.76
N LYS A 167 -8.70 -33.64 -0.65
CA LYS A 167 -9.79 -34.44 -0.04
C LYS A 167 -11.00 -33.60 0.37
N ILE A 168 -10.79 -32.40 0.90
CA ILE A 168 -11.89 -31.48 1.25
C ILE A 168 -12.59 -30.97 -0.01
N LEU A 169 -11.86 -30.69 -1.09
CA LEU A 169 -12.44 -30.28 -2.37
C LEU A 169 -13.28 -31.42 -2.98
N GLU A 170 -12.74 -32.64 -3.00
CA GLU A 170 -13.44 -33.85 -3.47
C GLU A 170 -14.75 -34.09 -2.69
N GLN A 171 -14.70 -34.04 -1.35
CA GLN A 171 -15.86 -34.23 -0.47
C GLN A 171 -17.02 -33.26 -0.76
N HIS A 172 -16.70 -32.04 -1.20
CA HIS A 172 -17.71 -31.01 -1.52
C HIS A 172 -18.02 -30.91 -3.03
N GLY A 173 -17.46 -31.79 -3.86
CA GLY A 173 -17.58 -31.75 -5.31
C GLY A 173 -17.10 -30.41 -5.89
N LEU A 174 -15.88 -30.00 -5.53
CA LEU A 174 -15.19 -28.79 -5.98
C LEU A 174 -14.02 -29.17 -6.89
N GLU A 175 -13.96 -28.56 -8.07
CA GLU A 175 -12.84 -28.72 -8.99
C GLU A 175 -11.87 -27.54 -8.88
N LYS A 176 -10.56 -27.82 -8.85
CA LYS A 176 -9.50 -26.82 -8.77
C LYS A 176 -9.66 -25.76 -9.88
N GLY A 177 -9.60 -24.49 -9.53
CA GLY A 177 -9.78 -23.36 -10.45
C GLY A 177 -11.23 -23.08 -10.88
N ARG A 178 -12.23 -23.78 -10.33
CA ARG A 178 -13.67 -23.62 -10.66
C ARG A 178 -14.57 -23.18 -9.50
N PHE A 179 -14.00 -22.82 -8.36
CA PHE A 179 -14.72 -22.24 -7.21
C PHE A 179 -14.08 -20.93 -6.77
N PHE A 180 -14.87 -20.05 -6.15
CA PHE A 180 -14.38 -18.84 -5.51
C PHE A 180 -14.07 -19.11 -4.03
N THR A 181 -13.14 -18.37 -3.43
CA THR A 181 -13.00 -18.34 -1.97
C THR A 181 -13.46 -16.99 -1.42
N MET A 182 -14.20 -17.03 -0.30
CA MET A 182 -14.68 -15.85 0.40
C MET A 182 -14.18 -15.86 1.85
N ALA A 183 -13.52 -14.78 2.28
CA ALA A 183 -13.09 -14.56 3.66
C ALA A 183 -13.86 -13.39 4.30
N PRO A 184 -15.13 -13.59 4.71
CA PRO A 184 -16.04 -12.52 5.15
C PRO A 184 -15.76 -11.94 6.55
N HIS A 185 -14.66 -12.32 7.21
CA HIS A 185 -14.42 -12.00 8.63
C HIS A 185 -13.11 -11.24 8.86
N THR A 186 -13.20 -10.21 9.71
CA THR A 186 -12.09 -9.36 10.18
C THR A 186 -12.60 -8.54 11.38
N TRP A 187 -11.84 -7.54 11.83
CA TRP A 187 -12.23 -6.60 12.88
C TRP A 187 -13.56 -5.88 12.56
N PRO A 188 -14.44 -5.61 13.54
CA PRO A 188 -15.76 -5.02 13.28
C PRO A 188 -15.72 -3.70 12.50
N ASP A 189 -14.71 -2.85 12.73
CA ASP A 189 -14.53 -1.57 12.04
C ASP A 189 -13.89 -1.68 10.64
N LYS A 190 -13.47 -2.89 10.26
CA LYS A 190 -13.00 -3.27 8.92
C LYS A 190 -14.02 -4.16 8.19
N SER A 191 -15.15 -4.50 8.80
CA SER A 191 -16.10 -5.46 8.25
C SER A 191 -16.90 -4.91 7.06
N TRP A 192 -17.26 -5.81 6.14
CA TRP A 192 -18.36 -5.60 5.19
C TRP A 192 -19.54 -6.45 5.68
N ARG A 193 -20.77 -6.01 5.40
CA ARG A 193 -21.98 -6.68 5.90
C ARG A 193 -22.05 -8.12 5.41
N ILE A 194 -22.45 -9.06 6.26
CA ILE A 194 -22.60 -10.47 5.87
C ILE A 194 -23.67 -10.61 4.79
N GLU A 195 -24.72 -9.80 4.88
CA GLU A 195 -25.81 -9.73 3.90
C GLU A 195 -25.29 -9.33 2.50
N ASN A 196 -24.22 -8.53 2.42
CA ASN A 196 -23.58 -8.18 1.16
C ASN A 196 -22.76 -9.35 0.57
N PHE A 197 -22.15 -10.18 1.42
CA PHE A 197 -21.52 -11.43 0.97
C PHE A 197 -22.57 -12.47 0.53
N GLU A 198 -23.72 -12.52 1.19
CA GLU A 198 -24.87 -13.38 0.80
C GLU A 198 -25.43 -12.95 -0.56
N GLU A 199 -25.66 -11.65 -0.76
CA GLU A 199 -26.10 -11.11 -2.05
C GLU A 199 -25.07 -11.36 -3.16
N LEU A 200 -23.78 -11.09 -2.90
CA LEU A 200 -22.70 -11.31 -3.86
C LEU A 200 -22.58 -12.80 -4.22
N GLY A 201 -22.57 -13.67 -3.22
CA GLY A 201 -22.45 -15.12 -3.39
C GLY A 201 -23.62 -15.72 -4.18
N LYS A 202 -24.84 -15.29 -3.87
CA LYS A 202 -26.03 -15.66 -4.64
C LYS A 202 -25.89 -15.26 -6.11
N LYS A 203 -25.46 -14.02 -6.40
CA LYS A 203 -25.26 -13.56 -7.79
C LYS A 203 -24.13 -14.30 -8.51
N VAL A 204 -23.07 -14.67 -7.79
CA VAL A 204 -21.96 -15.49 -8.33
C VAL A 204 -22.43 -16.89 -8.70
N TRP A 205 -23.30 -17.49 -7.89
CA TRP A 205 -23.94 -18.77 -8.22
C TRP A 205 -24.88 -18.63 -9.43
N GLU A 206 -25.78 -17.66 -9.41
CA GLU A 206 -26.78 -17.43 -10.48
C GLU A 206 -26.15 -17.08 -11.83
N GLU A 207 -25.08 -16.27 -11.87
CA GLU A 207 -24.46 -15.79 -13.12
C GLU A 207 -23.34 -16.69 -13.65
N PHE A 208 -22.59 -17.40 -12.78
CA PHE A 208 -21.41 -18.17 -13.18
C PHE A 208 -21.49 -19.67 -12.87
N GLY A 209 -22.54 -20.15 -12.18
CA GLY A 209 -22.66 -21.55 -11.74
C GLY A 209 -21.56 -21.99 -10.77
N ALA A 210 -20.87 -21.04 -10.14
CA ALA A 210 -19.64 -21.28 -9.41
C ALA A 210 -19.89 -21.33 -7.89
N LYS A 211 -19.49 -22.43 -7.26
CA LYS A 211 -19.52 -22.57 -5.80
C LYS A 211 -18.57 -21.57 -5.14
N SER A 212 -18.92 -21.12 -3.94
CA SER A 212 -18.11 -20.21 -3.13
C SER A 212 -17.74 -20.88 -1.80
N VAL A 213 -16.46 -21.20 -1.62
CA VAL A 213 -15.94 -21.73 -0.36
C VAL A 213 -15.83 -20.58 0.66
N ILE A 214 -16.56 -20.71 1.77
CA ILE A 214 -16.60 -19.70 2.82
C ILE A 214 -15.60 -20.08 3.91
N LEU A 215 -14.61 -19.22 4.13
CA LEU A 215 -13.48 -19.42 5.04
C LEU A 215 -13.61 -18.49 6.24
N GLY A 216 -13.36 -19.02 7.44
CA GLY A 216 -13.46 -18.23 8.66
C GLY A 216 -13.51 -19.09 9.92
N LEU A 217 -14.25 -18.60 10.91
CA LEU A 217 -14.44 -19.21 12.20
C LEU A 217 -15.92 -19.57 12.37
N PRO A 218 -16.26 -20.80 12.81
CA PRO A 218 -17.65 -21.28 12.82
C PRO A 218 -18.52 -20.56 13.86
N GLU A 219 -17.92 -19.90 14.87
CA GLU A 219 -18.65 -19.09 15.84
C GLU A 219 -19.12 -17.72 15.31
N LEU A 220 -18.73 -17.33 14.09
CA LEU A 220 -19.09 -16.06 13.47
C LEU A 220 -20.25 -16.23 12.47
N LYS A 221 -21.07 -15.18 12.30
CA LYS A 221 -22.21 -15.21 11.35
C LYS A 221 -21.69 -15.45 9.93
N THR A 222 -21.93 -16.66 9.44
CA THR A 222 -21.51 -17.14 8.12
C THR A 222 -22.54 -16.76 7.05
N PRO A 223 -22.14 -16.22 5.89
CA PRO A 223 -23.06 -15.96 4.77
C PRO A 223 -23.64 -17.28 4.23
N THR A 224 -24.96 -17.35 4.08
CA THR A 224 -25.68 -18.53 3.58
C THR A 224 -26.42 -18.24 2.28
N PHE A 225 -26.14 -19.01 1.22
CA PHE A 225 -26.78 -18.92 -0.09
C PHE A 225 -26.59 -20.24 -0.87
N GLU A 226 -27.32 -20.44 -1.97
CA GLU A 226 -27.16 -21.61 -2.83
C GLU A 226 -25.76 -21.61 -3.48
N GLY A 227 -25.04 -22.74 -3.38
CA GLY A 227 -23.63 -22.82 -3.83
C GLY A 227 -22.60 -22.33 -2.80
N ALA A 228 -23.01 -21.87 -1.61
CA ALA A 228 -22.09 -21.63 -0.50
C ALA A 228 -21.56 -22.97 0.08
N VAL A 229 -20.24 -23.05 0.31
CA VAL A 229 -19.57 -24.22 0.90
C VAL A 229 -18.78 -23.77 2.13
N PRO A 230 -19.37 -23.80 3.35
CA PRO A 230 -18.65 -23.42 4.57
C PRO A 230 -17.56 -24.44 4.91
N VAL A 231 -16.31 -23.99 5.03
CA VAL A 231 -15.16 -24.83 5.40
C VAL A 231 -14.46 -24.21 6.61
N PHE A 232 -14.66 -24.84 7.77
CA PHE A 232 -14.25 -24.34 9.09
C PHE A 232 -13.50 -25.40 9.91
N GLY A 233 -12.78 -24.97 10.94
CA GLY A 233 -12.12 -25.87 11.90
C GLY A 233 -10.94 -26.66 11.35
N ILE A 234 -10.44 -26.31 10.15
CA ILE A 234 -9.30 -26.96 9.50
C ILE A 234 -7.98 -26.20 9.75
N PRO A 235 -6.81 -26.86 9.68
CA PRO A 235 -5.51 -26.21 9.86
C PRO A 235 -5.25 -25.10 8.85
N LEU A 236 -4.55 -24.05 9.28
CA LEU A 236 -4.32 -22.86 8.45
C LEU A 236 -3.51 -23.11 7.16
N PRO A 237 -2.52 -24.03 7.12
CA PRO A 237 -1.88 -24.45 5.86
C PRO A 237 -2.86 -25.10 4.87
N VAL A 238 -3.88 -25.83 5.36
CA VAL A 238 -4.92 -26.44 4.52
C VAL A 238 -5.87 -25.38 3.98
N VAL A 239 -6.22 -24.36 4.78
CA VAL A 239 -6.94 -23.17 4.29
C VAL A 239 -6.15 -22.48 3.17
N ALA A 240 -4.83 -22.32 3.34
CA ALA A 240 -3.97 -21.71 2.34
C ALA A 240 -3.93 -22.51 1.02
N ALA A 241 -3.87 -23.84 1.10
CA ALA A 241 -3.98 -24.74 -0.06
C ALA A 241 -5.33 -24.61 -0.79
N ILE A 242 -6.44 -24.54 -0.06
CA ILE A 242 -7.78 -24.33 -0.63
C ILE A 242 -7.89 -22.95 -1.32
N ILE A 243 -7.31 -21.91 -0.72
CA ILE A 243 -7.22 -20.58 -1.35
C ILE A 243 -6.44 -20.66 -2.67
N ALA A 244 -5.26 -21.30 -2.66
CA ALA A 244 -4.41 -21.44 -3.84
C ALA A 244 -5.07 -22.21 -5.00
N TRP A 245 -5.99 -23.15 -4.69
CA TRP A 245 -6.80 -23.85 -5.70
C TRP A 245 -8.06 -23.10 -6.13
N SER A 246 -8.40 -21.95 -5.53
CA SER A 246 -9.57 -21.19 -5.94
C SER A 246 -9.31 -20.40 -7.23
N ARG A 247 -10.38 -20.15 -7.99
CA ARG A 247 -10.35 -19.36 -9.23
C ARG A 247 -9.97 -17.90 -8.98
N LEU A 248 -10.44 -17.36 -7.86
CA LEU A 248 -10.26 -15.99 -7.40
C LEU A 248 -10.63 -15.94 -5.91
N PHE A 249 -9.87 -15.16 -5.15
CA PHE A 249 -10.12 -14.91 -3.73
C PHE A 249 -10.82 -13.57 -3.50
N ILE A 250 -11.86 -13.56 -2.67
CA ILE A 250 -12.61 -12.36 -2.25
C ILE A 250 -12.48 -12.22 -0.73
N GLY A 251 -11.92 -11.11 -0.25
CA GLY A 251 -11.71 -10.91 1.19
C GLY A 251 -11.66 -9.47 1.64
N LEU A 252 -11.58 -9.30 2.95
CA LEU A 252 -11.47 -8.00 3.63
C LEU A 252 -10.00 -7.66 3.90
N ASP A 253 -9.74 -6.49 4.47
CA ASP A 253 -8.48 -6.18 5.17
C ASP A 253 -8.29 -7.15 6.36
N SER A 254 -7.73 -8.34 6.09
CA SER A 254 -7.66 -9.49 6.99
C SER A 254 -6.42 -10.35 6.74
N GLY A 255 -6.09 -11.22 7.70
CA GLY A 255 -4.94 -12.15 7.58
C GLY A 255 -5.06 -13.12 6.40
N LEU A 256 -6.27 -13.60 6.08
CA LEU A 256 -6.49 -14.52 4.96
C LEU A 256 -6.23 -13.85 3.60
N SER A 257 -6.48 -12.54 3.46
CA SER A 257 -6.15 -11.81 2.24
C SER A 257 -4.65 -11.69 2.01
N HIS A 258 -3.85 -11.59 3.08
CA HIS A 258 -2.39 -11.69 2.99
C HIS A 258 -1.91 -13.12 2.73
N VAL A 259 -2.61 -14.14 3.25
CA VAL A 259 -2.32 -15.55 2.88
C VAL A 259 -2.58 -15.78 1.39
N ALA A 260 -3.72 -15.33 0.87
CA ALA A 260 -4.07 -15.43 -0.54
C ALA A 260 -3.04 -14.77 -1.46
N ALA A 261 -2.47 -13.63 -1.02
CA ALA A 261 -1.46 -12.90 -1.78
C ALA A 261 -0.11 -13.64 -1.89
N GLY A 262 0.10 -14.72 -1.12
CA GLY A 262 1.25 -15.62 -1.28
C GLY A 262 1.17 -16.54 -2.50
N PHE A 263 0.05 -16.57 -3.22
CA PHE A 263 -0.24 -17.49 -4.33
C PHE A 263 -0.58 -16.77 -5.65
N ASP A 264 -0.60 -17.55 -6.73
CA ASP A 264 -0.67 -17.06 -8.10
C ASP A 264 -2.12 -17.01 -8.63
N LEU A 265 -3.02 -16.40 -7.84
CA LEU A 265 -4.44 -16.24 -8.18
C LEU A 265 -4.91 -14.78 -8.10
N PRO A 266 -5.94 -14.38 -8.87
CA PRO A 266 -6.57 -13.07 -8.75
C PRO A 266 -7.17 -12.82 -7.35
N LEU A 267 -7.02 -11.60 -6.85
CA LEU A 267 -7.62 -11.15 -5.59
C LEU A 267 -8.54 -9.94 -5.77
N ILE A 268 -9.70 -10.00 -5.10
CA ILE A 268 -10.54 -8.85 -4.75
C ILE A 268 -10.41 -8.60 -3.24
N VAL A 269 -9.80 -7.48 -2.84
CA VAL A 269 -9.63 -7.11 -1.42
C VAL A 269 -10.34 -5.81 -1.07
N LEU A 270 -11.21 -5.87 -0.06
CA LEU A 270 -12.09 -4.78 0.37
C LEU A 270 -11.57 -4.10 1.65
N TYR A 271 -11.25 -2.81 1.57
CA TYR A 271 -10.76 -2.00 2.69
C TYR A 271 -11.87 -1.07 3.23
N CYS A 272 -12.69 -1.58 4.16
CA CYS A 272 -13.89 -0.89 4.64
C CYS A 272 -13.63 0.22 5.70
N GLN A 273 -12.51 0.16 6.44
CA GLN A 273 -12.29 1.05 7.60
C GLN A 273 -12.13 2.55 7.27
N GLY A 274 -11.63 2.91 6.08
CA GLY A 274 -11.30 4.29 5.69
C GLY A 274 -10.19 5.01 6.49
N LYS A 275 -9.86 4.56 7.71
CA LYS A 275 -8.91 5.18 8.66
C LYS A 275 -7.46 5.19 8.18
N ILE A 276 -7.02 4.13 7.52
CA ILE A 276 -5.69 3.94 6.97
C ILE A 276 -5.85 3.89 5.44
N PRO A 277 -4.99 4.54 4.64
CA PRO A 277 -5.08 4.42 3.19
C PRO A 277 -4.74 3.00 2.75
N ALA A 278 -5.52 2.44 1.81
CA ALA A 278 -5.37 1.04 1.40
C ALA A 278 -3.95 0.67 0.95
N PHE A 279 -3.17 1.62 0.40
CA PHE A 279 -1.80 1.37 -0.02
C PHE A 279 -0.81 1.09 1.12
N GLU A 280 -1.04 1.60 2.34
CA GLU A 280 -0.12 1.42 3.48
C GLU A 280 -0.11 -0.04 3.98
N ILE A 281 -1.27 -0.69 3.85
CA ILE A 281 -1.58 -2.03 4.39
C ILE A 281 -2.07 -2.99 3.29
N ARG A 282 -1.70 -2.70 2.03
CA ARG A 282 -2.13 -3.50 0.88
C ARG A 282 -1.63 -4.94 0.96
N VAL A 283 -2.39 -5.85 0.36
CA VAL A 283 -1.88 -7.15 -0.05
C VAL A 283 -0.76 -6.99 -1.09
N HIS A 284 0.20 -7.90 -1.03
CA HIS A 284 1.40 -7.88 -1.85
C HIS A 284 1.42 -9.10 -2.76
N SER A 285 1.06 -8.93 -4.02
CA SER A 285 1.12 -9.96 -5.05
C SER A 285 1.09 -9.28 -6.43
N PRO A 286 1.81 -9.79 -7.45
CA PRO A 286 1.59 -9.36 -8.83
C PRO A 286 0.14 -9.65 -9.29
N TYR A 287 -0.52 -10.65 -8.69
CA TYR A 287 -1.90 -11.06 -8.98
C TYR A 287 -2.97 -10.34 -8.13
N ALA A 288 -2.58 -9.42 -7.24
CA ALA A 288 -3.53 -8.58 -6.51
C ALA A 288 -4.15 -7.52 -7.46
N GLU A 289 -5.10 -7.95 -8.29
CA GLU A 289 -5.59 -7.18 -9.43
C GLU A 289 -6.58 -6.08 -9.05
N TYR A 290 -7.36 -6.30 -7.98
CA TYR A 290 -8.51 -5.47 -7.60
C TYR A 290 -8.50 -5.14 -6.09
N ILE A 291 -8.14 -3.91 -5.76
CA ILE A 291 -8.23 -3.37 -4.40
C ILE A 291 -9.35 -2.33 -4.36
N LEU A 292 -10.36 -2.52 -3.52
CA LEU A 292 -11.43 -1.55 -3.30
C LEU A 292 -11.22 -0.87 -1.96
N GLU A 293 -11.29 0.46 -1.95
CA GLU A 293 -11.26 1.27 -0.73
C GLU A 293 -12.62 1.92 -0.50
N GLN A 294 -13.13 1.83 0.72
CA GLN A 294 -14.36 2.51 1.08
C GLN A 294 -14.15 4.05 1.07
N ALA A 295 -14.91 4.73 0.21
CA ALA A 295 -14.95 6.19 0.19
C ALA A 295 -15.59 6.75 1.47
N ALA A 296 -15.22 7.97 1.85
CA ALA A 296 -15.72 8.59 3.08
C ALA A 296 -17.26 8.69 3.08
N GLY A 297 -17.91 7.92 3.96
CA GLY A 297 -19.37 7.89 4.10
C GLY A 297 -20.14 7.05 3.07
N ARG A 298 -19.46 6.32 2.16
CA ARG A 298 -20.11 5.40 1.20
C ARG A 298 -19.50 4.01 1.31
N MET A 299 -20.30 3.01 1.71
CA MET A 299 -19.88 1.61 1.73
C MET A 299 -19.53 1.12 0.31
N ILE A 300 -18.68 0.10 0.22
CA ILE A 300 -18.45 -0.62 -1.05
C ILE A 300 -19.76 -1.34 -1.40
N GLU A 301 -20.26 -1.16 -2.63
CA GLU A 301 -21.51 -1.75 -3.09
C GLU A 301 -21.28 -3.15 -3.69
N VAL A 302 -22.22 -4.08 -3.47
CA VAL A 302 -22.18 -5.44 -4.05
C VAL A 302 -22.05 -5.40 -5.57
N LYS A 303 -22.76 -4.46 -6.21
CA LYS A 303 -22.72 -4.23 -7.66
C LYS A 303 -21.30 -3.98 -8.18
N ILE A 304 -20.49 -3.17 -7.49
CA ILE A 304 -19.12 -2.87 -7.94
C ILE A 304 -18.25 -4.13 -7.88
N VAL A 305 -18.38 -4.94 -6.84
CA VAL A 305 -17.64 -6.21 -6.71
C VAL A 305 -18.07 -7.20 -7.79
N LEU A 306 -19.37 -7.29 -8.07
CA LEU A 306 -19.91 -8.14 -9.14
C LEU A 306 -19.46 -7.69 -10.53
N ASP A 307 -19.47 -6.38 -10.82
CA ASP A 307 -19.02 -5.88 -12.13
C ASP A 307 -17.52 -6.10 -12.34
N ILE A 308 -16.70 -6.06 -11.28
CA ILE A 308 -15.30 -6.52 -11.33
C ILE A 308 -15.22 -8.00 -11.68
N LEU A 309 -16.04 -8.86 -11.04
CA LEU A 309 -16.09 -10.28 -11.39
C LEU A 309 -16.50 -10.51 -12.84
N ARG A 310 -17.52 -9.80 -13.34
CA ARG A 310 -17.95 -9.88 -14.75
C ARG A 310 -16.85 -9.42 -15.71
N PHE A 311 -16.17 -8.31 -15.41
CA PHE A 311 -15.02 -7.83 -16.19
C PHE A 311 -13.89 -8.87 -16.22
N HIS A 312 -13.51 -9.39 -15.04
CA HIS A 312 -12.48 -10.42 -14.90
C HIS A 312 -12.82 -11.70 -15.67
N MET A 313 -14.04 -12.23 -15.50
CA MET A 313 -14.53 -13.44 -16.15
C MET A 313 -14.63 -13.32 -17.68
N LYS A 314 -14.80 -12.09 -18.20
CA LYS A 314 -14.80 -11.77 -19.63
C LYS A 314 -13.40 -11.56 -20.23
N ARG A 315 -12.34 -11.51 -19.41
CA ARG A 315 -10.97 -11.26 -19.85
C ARG A 315 -10.31 -12.56 -20.33
N SER A 316 -9.55 -12.51 -21.41
CA SER A 316 -8.71 -13.65 -21.80
C SER A 316 -7.53 -13.78 -20.82
N PHE A 317 -7.14 -15.01 -20.49
CA PHE A 317 -6.09 -15.33 -19.50
C PHE A 317 -4.67 -14.78 -19.83
N GLN A 318 -4.49 -14.09 -20.96
CA GLN A 318 -3.17 -13.69 -21.49
C GLN A 318 -2.64 -12.34 -20.98
N SER A 319 -3.40 -11.55 -20.22
CA SER A 319 -2.85 -10.38 -19.50
C SER A 319 -3.44 -10.25 -18.09
N VAL A 320 -2.67 -10.68 -17.08
CA VAL A 320 -3.12 -10.75 -15.68
C VAL A 320 -2.69 -9.54 -14.84
N ASN A 321 -1.68 -8.79 -15.32
CA ASN A 321 -1.10 -7.68 -14.56
C ASN A 321 -1.94 -6.39 -14.69
N PRO A 322 -2.18 -5.64 -13.59
CA PRO A 322 -2.81 -4.33 -13.66
C PRO A 322 -1.94 -3.30 -14.41
N PRO A 323 -2.55 -2.27 -15.02
CA PRO A 323 -1.82 -1.26 -15.77
C PRO A 323 -0.87 -0.45 -14.88
N VAL A 324 0.23 0.03 -15.47
CA VAL A 324 1.20 0.90 -14.80
C VAL A 324 0.78 2.36 -14.96
N CYS A 325 0.79 3.13 -13.87
CA CYS A 325 0.47 4.54 -13.92
C CYS A 325 1.54 5.33 -14.68
N PRO A 326 1.20 6.06 -15.77
CA PRO A 326 2.15 6.86 -16.53
C PRO A 326 2.65 8.09 -15.76
N ALA A 327 1.94 8.53 -14.71
CA ALA A 327 2.34 9.68 -13.89
C ALA A 327 3.51 9.35 -12.94
N CYS A 328 3.39 8.29 -12.12
CA CYS A 328 4.41 7.94 -11.11
C CYS A 328 5.11 6.59 -11.35
N GLY A 329 4.65 5.77 -12.30
CA GLY A 329 5.23 4.47 -12.60
C GLY A 329 4.80 3.31 -11.68
N ARG A 330 3.88 3.52 -10.72
CA ARG A 330 3.34 2.44 -9.88
C ARG A 330 2.15 1.72 -10.54
N THR A 331 2.01 0.43 -10.27
CA THR A 331 0.87 -0.42 -10.65
C THR A 331 -0.46 0.12 -10.11
N MET A 332 -1.52 0.10 -10.92
CA MET A 332 -2.84 0.67 -10.61
C MET A 332 -3.82 -0.41 -10.15
N GLN A 333 -3.66 -0.88 -8.92
CA GLN A 333 -4.48 -1.95 -8.33
C GLN A 333 -5.84 -1.45 -7.79
N TYR A 334 -5.98 -0.16 -7.51
CA TYR A 334 -7.18 0.37 -6.85
C TYR A 334 -8.30 0.62 -7.84
N VAL A 335 -9.44 -0.04 -7.65
CA VAL A 335 -10.65 0.17 -8.44
C VAL A 335 -11.59 1.09 -7.66
N THR A 336 -12.00 2.20 -8.27
CA THR A 336 -12.97 3.15 -7.68
C THR A 336 -14.39 2.89 -8.18
N GLN A 337 -14.54 2.44 -9.42
CA GLN A 337 -15.79 1.99 -10.03
C GLN A 337 -15.52 0.91 -11.09
N ALA A 338 -16.54 0.11 -11.38
CA ALA A 338 -16.48 -0.96 -12.36
C ALA A 338 -17.76 -1.01 -13.21
N SER A 339 -17.60 -1.48 -14.44
CA SER A 339 -18.65 -1.97 -15.32
C SER A 339 -18.12 -3.21 -16.03
N GLU A 340 -18.98 -3.91 -16.76
CA GLU A 340 -18.59 -5.13 -17.48
C GLU A 340 -17.59 -4.88 -18.62
N ASP A 341 -17.46 -3.62 -19.07
CA ASP A 341 -16.61 -3.20 -20.19
C ASP A 341 -15.39 -2.39 -19.76
N GLY A 342 -15.27 -2.03 -18.48
CA GLY A 342 -14.09 -1.32 -17.97
C GLY A 342 -14.04 -1.07 -16.48
N LEU A 343 -12.84 -0.79 -15.98
CA LEU A 343 -12.57 -0.45 -14.59
C LEU A 343 -12.01 0.98 -14.49
N ASN A 344 -12.64 1.83 -13.68
CA ASN A 344 -12.02 3.09 -13.29
C ASN A 344 -11.01 2.80 -12.18
N ARG A 345 -9.72 2.94 -12.51
CA ARG A 345 -8.61 2.68 -11.60
C ARG A 345 -8.00 3.99 -11.10
N ARG A 346 -7.67 4.04 -9.82
CA ARG A 346 -6.92 5.14 -9.19
C ARG A 346 -5.51 4.67 -8.83
N CYS A 347 -4.50 5.51 -9.04
CA CYS A 347 -3.14 5.22 -8.59
C CYS A 347 -2.91 5.76 -7.16
N PHE A 348 -1.83 5.33 -6.51
CA PHE A 348 -1.33 5.97 -5.30
C PHE A 348 -1.18 7.50 -5.46
N CYS A 349 -0.64 8.00 -6.58
CA CYS A 349 -0.54 9.45 -6.78
C CYS A 349 -1.90 10.14 -7.01
N GLY A 350 -3.04 9.42 -7.03
CA GLY A 350 -4.37 9.98 -7.25
C GLY A 350 -4.79 10.10 -8.72
N THR A 351 -3.87 9.87 -9.65
CA THR A 351 -4.16 9.77 -11.09
C THR A 351 -5.21 8.68 -11.35
N HIS A 352 -6.20 8.98 -12.20
CA HIS A 352 -7.21 8.04 -12.65
C HIS A 352 -6.94 7.56 -14.08
N PHE A 353 -7.18 6.29 -14.32
CA PHE A 353 -7.10 5.63 -15.62
C PHE A 353 -8.32 4.74 -15.81
N LEU A 354 -8.92 4.81 -16.99
CA LEU A 354 -10.05 3.99 -17.35
C LEU A 354 -9.56 2.79 -18.17
N ASP A 355 -9.46 1.66 -17.49
CA ASP A 355 -9.04 0.36 -18.01
C ASP A 355 -10.22 -0.27 -18.78
N LYS A 356 -10.41 0.14 -20.05
CA LYS A 356 -11.42 -0.45 -20.93
C LYS A 356 -10.95 -1.80 -21.47
N ARG A 357 -11.90 -2.70 -21.72
CA ARG A 357 -11.65 -3.95 -22.45
C ARG A 357 -11.07 -3.66 -23.84
N ASP A 358 -10.00 -4.36 -24.22
CA ASP A 358 -9.32 -4.16 -25.50
C ASP A 358 -10.22 -4.47 -26.70
N GLY A 359 -10.80 -3.42 -27.28
CA GLY A 359 -11.03 -3.33 -28.72
C GLY A 359 -9.89 -2.50 -29.31
N LEU A 360 -8.99 -3.13 -30.08
CA LEU A 360 -7.73 -2.60 -30.62
C LEU A 360 -6.49 -2.70 -29.69
N ALA A 361 -5.96 -3.92 -29.57
CA ALA A 361 -4.54 -4.04 -29.89
C ALA A 361 -4.35 -3.48 -31.31
N PRO A 362 -3.46 -2.49 -31.55
CA PRO A 362 -3.25 -1.98 -32.89
C PRO A 362 -2.74 -3.16 -33.74
N LYS A 363 -3.48 -3.49 -34.82
CA LYS A 363 -3.00 -4.43 -35.82
C LYS A 363 -1.67 -3.90 -36.36
N THR A 364 -0.57 -4.45 -35.88
CA THR A 364 0.72 -4.35 -36.54
C THR A 364 0.51 -4.89 -37.95
N LYS A 365 0.49 -3.99 -38.94
CA LYS A 365 0.63 -4.40 -40.33
C LYS A 365 1.93 -5.21 -40.41
N THR A 366 1.84 -6.42 -40.92
CA THR A 366 3.00 -7.21 -41.30
C THR A 366 3.82 -6.39 -42.29
N HIS A 367 5.09 -6.14 -41.95
CA HIS A 367 6.06 -5.60 -42.88
C HIS A 367 6.53 -6.72 -43.80
N GLU A 368 5.99 -6.75 -45.01
CA GLU A 368 6.76 -7.15 -46.18
C GLU A 368 7.06 -5.89 -47.00
N GLU A 369 8.13 -5.93 -47.79
CA GLU A 369 8.60 -4.88 -48.71
C GLU A 369 9.13 -3.57 -48.08
N ALA A 370 10.43 -3.58 -47.75
CA ALA A 370 11.39 -2.57 -48.21
C ALA A 370 12.83 -3.00 -47.83
N GLU A 371 13.53 -3.67 -48.75
CA GLU A 371 14.97 -3.92 -48.61
C GLU A 371 15.81 -2.65 -48.87
N THR A 372 17.09 -2.73 -48.51
CA THR A 372 18.21 -1.81 -48.84
C THR A 372 18.32 -0.50 -48.03
N GLY A 373 19.38 -0.40 -47.20
CA GLY A 373 19.71 0.83 -46.45
C GLY A 373 20.60 0.65 -45.22
N LYS A 374 21.85 0.19 -45.43
CA LYS A 374 22.86 -0.17 -44.40
C LYS A 374 22.95 0.72 -43.13
N ALA A 375 22.98 0.03 -41.99
CA ALA A 375 23.88 0.20 -40.82
C ALA A 375 23.94 1.55 -40.05
N ASN A 376 23.47 1.52 -38.80
CA ASN A 376 24.40 1.29 -37.69
C ASN A 376 23.68 0.71 -36.45
N GLU A 377 24.36 -0.22 -35.78
CA GLU A 377 23.84 -1.00 -34.65
C GLU A 377 24.12 -0.31 -33.30
N MET A 378 23.18 -0.41 -32.35
CA MET A 378 23.53 -1.04 -31.06
C MET A 378 22.28 -1.59 -30.34
N HIS A 379 22.40 -2.84 -29.89
CA HIS A 379 21.40 -3.71 -29.27
C HIS A 379 20.88 -3.18 -27.92
N SER A 380 19.59 -3.24 -27.58
CA SER A 380 18.79 -4.39 -27.06
C SER A 380 19.42 -5.13 -25.86
N SER A 381 18.71 -5.53 -24.80
CA SER A 381 17.27 -5.46 -24.48
C SER A 381 17.08 -5.09 -22.98
N ASP A 382 15.90 -5.09 -22.33
CA ASP A 382 14.55 -5.51 -22.72
C ASP A 382 13.45 -4.68 -22.02
N ASN A 383 12.22 -4.67 -22.58
CA ASN A 383 11.03 -4.11 -21.90
C ASN A 383 9.71 -4.32 -22.68
N PRO A 384 8.66 -4.93 -22.09
CA PRO A 384 7.31 -4.97 -22.67
C PRO A 384 6.56 -3.64 -22.42
N LYS A 385 7.04 -2.54 -22.99
CA LYS A 385 6.42 -1.20 -22.90
C LYS A 385 6.63 -0.41 -24.19
N LYS A 386 5.55 -0.12 -24.95
CA LYS A 386 5.62 0.92 -26.01
C LYS A 386 4.31 1.57 -26.51
N THR A 387 3.11 1.07 -26.15
CA THR A 387 1.84 1.64 -26.66
C THR A 387 1.19 2.68 -25.75
N ILE A 388 1.17 2.49 -24.43
CA ILE A 388 0.51 3.44 -23.49
C ILE A 388 1.35 4.71 -23.27
N ASP A 389 2.68 4.61 -23.34
CA ASP A 389 3.60 5.71 -23.00
C ASP A 389 3.46 6.90 -23.98
N HIS A 390 3.30 6.64 -25.28
CA HIS A 390 3.25 7.71 -26.29
C HIS A 390 1.99 8.58 -26.22
N THR A 391 0.80 7.99 -26.10
CA THR A 391 -0.47 8.74 -26.06
C THR A 391 -0.67 9.50 -24.76
N VAL A 392 -0.20 8.98 -23.62
CA VAL A 392 -0.33 9.70 -22.33
C VAL A 392 0.72 10.80 -22.19
N ASN A 393 1.93 10.63 -22.71
CA ASN A 393 2.87 11.76 -22.80
C ASN A 393 2.24 12.90 -23.63
N GLN A 394 1.69 12.61 -24.81
CA GLN A 394 1.02 13.62 -25.65
C GLN A 394 -0.14 14.33 -24.93
N SER A 395 -0.93 13.64 -24.09
CA SER A 395 -2.06 14.27 -23.40
C SER A 395 -1.65 15.22 -22.28
N PHE A 396 -0.53 14.99 -21.59
CA PHE A 396 0.02 15.96 -20.65
C PHE A 396 0.61 17.18 -21.37
N TRP A 397 1.38 16.97 -22.44
CA TRP A 397 2.06 18.05 -23.16
C TRP A 397 1.13 18.93 -23.99
N LYS A 398 -0.11 18.47 -24.24
CA LYS A 398 -1.18 19.31 -24.81
C LYS A 398 -1.43 20.54 -23.91
N ASP A 399 -1.60 21.71 -24.53
CA ASP A 399 -1.93 22.97 -23.84
C ASP A 399 -0.87 23.36 -22.78
N VAL A 400 0.41 23.00 -23.02
CA VAL A 400 1.59 23.51 -22.29
C VAL A 400 2.15 24.71 -23.04
N GLU A 401 2.28 25.84 -22.35
CA GLU A 401 2.79 27.09 -22.91
C GLU A 401 4.29 27.18 -22.62
N TYR A 402 5.10 27.45 -23.65
CA TYR A 402 6.48 27.90 -23.44
C TYR A 402 6.44 29.37 -22.98
N LEU A 403 7.20 29.69 -21.94
CA LEU A 403 7.39 31.06 -21.48
C LEU A 403 8.64 31.62 -22.16
N GLU A 404 9.76 31.69 -21.43
CA GLU A 404 11.09 32.04 -21.93
C GLU A 404 12.15 31.25 -21.16
N ASN A 405 13.41 31.27 -21.63
CA ASN A 405 14.57 30.70 -20.93
C ASN A 405 14.37 29.27 -20.40
N GLN A 406 13.91 28.35 -21.25
CA GLN A 406 13.65 26.95 -20.86
C GLN A 406 12.71 26.84 -19.64
N ARG A 407 11.65 27.66 -19.62
CA ARG A 407 10.53 27.57 -18.67
C ARG A 407 9.24 27.32 -19.43
N TRP A 408 8.40 26.48 -18.83
CA TRP A 408 7.09 26.11 -19.34
C TRP A 408 6.04 26.37 -18.28
N SER A 409 4.81 26.62 -18.71
CA SER A 409 3.64 26.66 -17.83
C SER A 409 2.53 25.76 -18.33
N LYS A 410 1.72 25.24 -17.40
CA LYS A 410 0.50 24.49 -17.70
C LYS A 410 -0.63 24.96 -16.81
N ARG A 411 -1.76 25.37 -17.41
CA ARG A 411 -3.03 25.58 -16.70
C ARG A 411 -3.74 24.25 -16.49
N ILE A 412 -4.27 24.05 -15.28
CA ILE A 412 -4.93 22.81 -14.88
C ILE A 412 -6.16 23.16 -14.04
N SER A 413 -7.33 22.79 -14.55
CA SER A 413 -8.62 23.08 -13.91
C SER A 413 -9.20 21.83 -13.26
N PHE A 414 -9.65 21.97 -12.01
CA PHE A 414 -10.27 20.93 -11.20
C PHE A 414 -11.76 21.23 -11.01
N LYS A 415 -12.63 20.22 -11.20
CA LYS A 415 -14.10 20.34 -11.07
C LYS A 415 -14.60 19.91 -9.68
N ASN A 416 -15.71 20.51 -9.25
CA ASN A 416 -16.39 20.28 -7.95
C ASN A 416 -15.51 20.56 -6.73
N VAL A 417 -15.11 21.82 -6.62
CA VAL A 417 -14.24 22.30 -5.55
C VAL A 417 -15.06 22.67 -4.30
N PHE A 418 -15.22 21.71 -3.40
CA PHE A 418 -15.24 22.03 -1.96
C PHE A 418 -13.86 21.70 -1.36
N PRO A 419 -13.38 22.41 -0.32
CA PRO A 419 -12.04 22.19 0.27
C PRO A 419 -11.81 20.81 0.91
N ARG A 420 -12.73 19.85 0.76
CA ARG A 420 -12.57 18.47 1.23
C ARG A 420 -11.90 17.63 0.15
N LEU A 421 -10.62 17.93 -0.03
CA LEU A 421 -9.64 17.19 -0.84
C LEU A 421 -9.77 17.44 -2.35
N PHE A 422 -8.61 17.51 -3.00
CA PHE A 422 -8.47 17.65 -4.46
C PHE A 422 -8.70 16.30 -5.13
N MET A 423 -9.87 15.72 -4.87
CA MET A 423 -10.44 14.64 -5.65
C MET A 423 -11.25 15.30 -6.77
N THR A 424 -10.80 15.12 -8.01
CA THR A 424 -11.67 15.38 -9.16
C THR A 424 -12.86 14.42 -9.06
N GLU A 425 -14.07 14.94 -8.85
CA GLU A 425 -15.26 14.25 -9.35
C GLU A 425 -15.20 14.34 -10.88
N VAL A 426 -14.49 13.39 -11.49
CA VAL A 426 -14.44 13.20 -12.94
C VAL A 426 -15.86 12.84 -13.37
N GLY A 427 -16.46 13.70 -14.20
CA GLY A 427 -17.92 13.76 -14.44
C GLY A 427 -18.60 12.42 -14.68
N ASP A 428 -18.60 11.94 -15.92
CA ASP A 428 -18.82 10.51 -16.17
C ASP A 428 -17.46 9.80 -15.99
N PRO A 429 -17.33 8.87 -15.01
CA PRO A 429 -16.10 8.12 -14.76
C PRO A 429 -15.68 7.21 -15.92
N PHE A 430 -16.52 7.01 -16.93
CA PHE A 430 -16.25 6.23 -18.15
C PHE A 430 -16.01 7.08 -19.41
N ALA A 431 -16.14 8.41 -19.32
CA ALA A 431 -16.02 9.33 -20.46
C ALA A 431 -14.58 9.70 -20.86
N GLN A 432 -13.61 9.57 -19.97
CA GLN A 432 -12.20 9.91 -20.23
C GLN A 432 -11.28 8.73 -19.94
N THR A 433 -10.36 8.44 -20.87
CA THR A 433 -9.36 7.38 -20.70
C THR A 433 -8.41 7.65 -19.52
N PHE A 434 -8.16 8.91 -19.20
CA PHE A 434 -7.14 9.30 -18.23
C PHE A 434 -7.41 10.68 -17.61
N SER A 435 -7.09 10.85 -16.32
CA SER A 435 -7.15 12.14 -15.62
C SER A 435 -6.03 12.26 -14.58
N PHE A 436 -5.28 13.36 -14.62
CA PHE A 436 -4.23 13.63 -13.63
C PHE A 436 -4.80 14.27 -12.36
N SER A 437 -4.37 13.77 -11.20
CA SER A 437 -4.39 14.50 -9.93
C SER A 437 -3.19 15.47 -9.83
N MET A 438 -3.26 16.46 -8.94
CA MET A 438 -2.16 17.40 -8.69
C MET A 438 -0.85 16.67 -8.30
N ASP A 439 -0.91 15.72 -7.36
CA ASP A 439 0.25 14.92 -6.97
C ASP A 439 0.78 14.11 -8.17
N GLY A 440 -0.11 13.60 -9.02
CA GLY A 440 0.21 12.91 -10.28
C GLY A 440 0.98 13.81 -11.25
N ILE A 441 0.56 15.06 -11.44
CA ILE A 441 1.29 16.07 -12.24
C ILE A 441 2.69 16.28 -11.66
N PHE A 442 2.82 16.46 -10.34
CA PHE A 442 4.11 16.68 -9.71
C PHE A 442 5.04 15.46 -9.82
N PHE A 443 4.51 14.24 -9.68
CA PHE A 443 5.26 13.01 -9.93
C PHE A 443 5.69 12.87 -11.40
N PHE A 444 4.80 13.20 -12.34
CA PHE A 444 5.10 13.16 -13.78
C PHE A 444 6.24 14.14 -14.13
N LEU A 445 6.13 15.40 -13.70
CA LEU A 445 7.17 16.42 -13.90
C LEU A 445 8.52 15.98 -13.30
N ARG A 446 8.52 15.51 -12.04
CA ARG A 446 9.73 15.01 -11.36
C ARG A 446 10.37 13.85 -12.13
N ARG A 447 9.57 12.87 -12.55
CA ARG A 447 10.01 11.70 -13.33
C ARG A 447 10.54 12.09 -14.72
N SER A 448 9.99 13.13 -15.33
CA SER A 448 10.45 13.72 -16.60
C SER A 448 11.65 14.67 -16.45
N GLY A 449 12.20 14.82 -15.24
CA GLY A 449 13.39 15.64 -14.96
C GLY A 449 13.12 17.14 -14.80
N TYR A 450 11.87 17.56 -14.64
CA TYR A 450 11.50 18.96 -14.43
C TYR A 450 11.36 19.30 -12.93
N GLN A 451 11.90 20.45 -12.55
CA GLN A 451 11.66 21.13 -11.28
C GLN A 451 10.43 22.01 -11.39
N ILE A 452 9.61 22.04 -10.34
CA ILE A 452 8.48 22.97 -10.22
C ILE A 452 9.01 24.29 -9.64
N LEU A 453 8.74 25.39 -10.34
CA LEU A 453 9.19 26.74 -9.98
C LEU A 453 8.13 27.48 -9.18
N SER A 454 6.87 27.40 -9.61
CA SER A 454 5.73 28.08 -8.98
C SER A 454 4.44 27.29 -9.18
N VAL A 455 3.47 27.54 -8.30
CA VAL A 455 2.09 27.07 -8.41
C VAL A 455 1.19 28.27 -8.08
N ILE A 456 0.50 28.78 -9.09
CA ILE A 456 -0.20 30.06 -9.05
C ILE A 456 -1.70 29.79 -9.20
N PRO A 457 -2.54 30.14 -8.22
CA PRO A 457 -3.99 30.13 -8.39
C PRO A 457 -4.42 31.17 -9.43
N GLU A 458 -5.23 30.76 -10.40
CA GLU A 458 -5.90 31.64 -11.36
C GLU A 458 -7.40 31.73 -11.00
N GLU A 459 -8.07 32.82 -11.40
CA GLU A 459 -9.39 33.20 -10.86
C GLU A 459 -10.48 32.11 -10.97
N THR A 460 -11.24 31.93 -9.90
CA THR A 460 -12.38 31.01 -9.81
C THR A 460 -13.68 31.68 -10.25
N PHE A 461 -14.31 31.17 -11.30
CA PHE A 461 -15.70 31.54 -11.62
C PHE A 461 -16.66 30.76 -10.72
N GLU A 462 -17.22 31.41 -9.69
CA GLU A 462 -18.14 30.79 -8.71
C GLU A 462 -19.30 30.01 -9.35
N ARG A 463 -19.82 30.50 -10.48
CA ARG A 463 -20.90 29.84 -11.25
C ARG A 463 -20.54 28.45 -11.79
N LYS A 464 -19.26 28.07 -11.87
CA LYS A 464 -18.80 26.79 -12.46
C LYS A 464 -18.28 25.76 -11.45
N LYS A 465 -18.04 26.12 -10.18
CA LYS A 465 -17.36 25.26 -9.18
C LYS A 465 -16.01 24.68 -9.66
N GLU A 466 -15.30 25.46 -10.48
CA GLU A 466 -13.99 25.11 -11.06
C GLU A 466 -12.89 25.95 -10.41
N PHE A 467 -11.73 25.33 -10.13
CA PHE A 467 -10.52 25.97 -9.63
C PHE A 467 -9.35 25.68 -10.57
N THR A 468 -8.63 26.72 -10.98
CA THR A 468 -7.53 26.61 -11.93
C THR A 468 -6.20 26.95 -11.27
N LEU A 469 -5.19 26.12 -11.52
CA LEU A 469 -3.80 26.38 -11.18
C LEU A 469 -2.97 26.52 -12.45
N ARG A 470 -2.11 27.54 -12.51
CA ARG A 470 -0.95 27.55 -13.40
C ARG A 470 0.25 26.99 -12.66
N ILE A 471 0.86 25.94 -13.21
CA ILE A 471 2.09 25.36 -12.69
C ILE A 471 3.22 25.74 -13.65
N GLU A 472 4.28 26.36 -13.13
CA GLU A 472 5.47 26.73 -13.91
C GLU A 472 6.62 25.79 -13.55
N PHE A 473 7.36 25.32 -14.55
CA PHE A 473 8.39 24.29 -14.38
C PHE A 473 9.53 24.43 -15.39
N SER A 474 10.70 23.85 -15.07
CA SER A 474 11.92 23.94 -15.89
C SER A 474 12.87 22.76 -15.60
N LYS A 475 13.76 22.41 -16.53
CA LYS A 475 14.87 21.47 -16.27
C LYS A 475 16.13 22.15 -15.72
N GLU A 476 16.29 23.43 -16.00
CA GLU A 476 17.54 24.18 -15.76
C GLU A 476 17.44 25.11 -14.54
N HIS A 477 16.23 25.49 -14.16
CA HIS A 477 15.98 26.46 -13.10
C HIS A 477 15.51 25.81 -11.79
N LEU A 478 15.90 26.43 -10.68
CA LEU A 478 15.37 26.17 -9.35
C LEU A 478 14.38 27.28 -8.94
N PRO A 479 13.43 27.00 -8.04
CA PRO A 479 12.53 28.02 -7.49
C PRO A 479 13.33 29.13 -6.78
N THR A 480 13.13 30.38 -7.20
CA THR A 480 13.73 31.57 -6.57
C THR A 480 12.95 32.07 -5.36
N GLU A 481 11.65 31.78 -5.32
CA GLU A 481 10.74 32.12 -4.23
C GLU A 481 10.21 30.86 -3.52
N ARG A 482 9.37 31.04 -2.51
CA ARG A 482 8.65 29.92 -1.90
C ARG A 482 7.57 29.41 -2.85
N ILE A 483 7.43 28.10 -2.95
CA ILE A 483 6.32 27.46 -3.68
C ILE A 483 5.11 27.38 -2.75
N LEU A 484 3.96 27.88 -3.20
CA LEU A 484 2.69 27.84 -2.48
C LEU A 484 1.81 26.72 -3.06
N ILE A 485 1.66 25.60 -2.35
CA ILE A 485 0.87 24.45 -2.84
C ILE A 485 -0.45 24.36 -2.09
N PRO A 486 -1.62 24.39 -2.77
CA PRO A 486 -2.89 24.08 -2.14
C PRO A 486 -2.93 22.63 -1.64
N TRP A 487 -3.09 22.43 -0.34
CA TRP A 487 -3.08 21.11 0.32
C TRP A 487 -4.14 21.04 1.42
N GLY A 488 -4.97 19.99 1.40
CA GLY A 488 -6.11 19.89 2.30
C GLY A 488 -7.07 21.08 2.12
N LYS A 489 -7.23 21.89 3.18
CA LYS A 489 -8.08 23.11 3.18
C LYS A 489 -7.26 24.41 3.10
N GLY A 490 -5.98 24.35 2.76
CA GLY A 490 -5.07 25.48 2.91
C GLY A 490 -3.86 25.42 2.01
N THR A 491 -2.79 26.09 2.42
CA THR A 491 -1.58 26.29 1.61
C THR A 491 -0.34 25.80 2.35
N LEU A 492 0.44 24.93 1.71
CA LEU A 492 1.80 24.62 2.11
C LEU A 492 2.74 25.71 1.59
N PHE A 493 3.63 26.18 2.45
CA PHE A 493 4.70 27.10 2.09
C PHE A 493 6.01 26.33 2.08
N LEU A 494 6.54 26.06 0.88
CA LEU A 494 7.72 25.21 0.70
C LEU A 494 8.87 26.03 0.13
N LYS A 495 10.09 25.76 0.61
CA LYS A 495 11.31 26.29 -0.02
C LYS A 495 11.79 25.38 -1.15
N TYR A 496 11.54 24.08 -1.03
CA TYR A 496 11.95 23.05 -1.99
C TYR A 496 10.83 22.01 -2.14
N MET A 497 10.67 21.46 -3.34
CA MET A 497 9.69 20.39 -3.60
C MET A 497 9.99 19.08 -2.86
N GLU A 498 11.21 18.85 -2.39
CA GLU A 498 11.55 17.60 -1.70
C GLU A 498 10.75 17.42 -0.40
N ASP A 499 10.43 18.52 0.31
CA ASP A 499 9.52 18.48 1.48
C ASP A 499 8.14 17.95 1.10
N TYR A 500 7.63 18.31 -0.08
CA TYR A 500 6.36 17.81 -0.59
C TYR A 500 6.43 16.31 -0.86
N PHE A 501 7.47 15.86 -1.58
CA PHE A 501 7.67 14.44 -1.87
C PHE A 501 8.11 13.59 -0.66
N THR A 502 8.49 14.23 0.45
CA THR A 502 8.81 13.56 1.72
C THR A 502 7.60 13.44 2.64
N TYR A 503 6.70 14.44 2.68
CA TYR A 503 5.64 14.48 3.71
C TYR A 503 4.21 14.64 3.19
N PHE A 504 4.02 15.15 1.96
CA PHE A 504 2.75 15.73 1.53
C PHE A 504 2.18 15.19 0.19
N SER A 505 2.97 14.48 -0.64
CA SER A 505 2.58 13.93 -1.95
C SER A 505 1.64 12.71 -1.92
N TRP A 506 0.58 12.81 -1.12
CA TRP A 506 -0.47 11.81 -0.96
C TRP A 506 -1.85 12.48 -0.68
N GLN A 507 -2.00 13.72 -1.13
CA GLN A 507 -3.17 14.59 -0.93
C GLN A 507 -4.47 13.99 -1.50
N SER A 508 -4.40 13.21 -2.58
CA SER A 508 -5.57 12.47 -3.10
C SER A 508 -6.07 11.34 -2.16
N TRP A 509 -5.30 10.99 -1.13
CA TRP A 509 -5.63 10.00 -0.11
C TRP A 509 -5.69 10.58 1.31
N ALA A 510 -5.29 11.84 1.48
CA ALA A 510 -5.31 12.57 2.73
C ALA A 510 -6.72 12.64 3.32
N THR A 511 -6.86 12.53 4.64
CA THR A 511 -8.09 12.87 5.37
C THR A 511 -7.70 13.33 6.79
N PRO A 512 -8.54 14.09 7.51
CA PRO A 512 -8.24 14.49 8.89
C PRO A 512 -7.92 13.32 9.82
N ILE A 513 -8.57 12.17 9.64
CA ILE A 513 -8.29 10.96 10.43
C ILE A 513 -6.94 10.33 10.05
N ARG A 514 -6.56 10.32 8.76
CA ARG A 514 -5.27 9.76 8.28
C ARG A 514 -4.07 10.61 8.71
N TRP A 515 -4.24 11.93 8.83
CA TRP A 515 -3.17 12.84 9.30
C TRP A 515 -2.74 12.62 10.74
N THR A 516 -3.56 11.96 11.56
CA THR A 516 -3.32 11.81 13.01
C THR A 516 -1.95 11.23 13.34
N SER A 517 -1.40 10.29 12.57
CA SER A 517 -0.10 9.67 12.89
C SER A 517 1.12 10.41 12.35
N LEU A 518 0.99 11.33 11.37
CA LEU A 518 2.12 11.80 10.57
C LEU A 518 3.20 12.52 11.41
N SER A 519 2.83 13.54 12.19
CA SER A 519 3.76 14.25 13.09
C SER A 519 4.42 13.33 14.11
N LYS A 520 3.72 12.26 14.55
CA LYS A 520 4.28 11.27 15.46
C LYS A 520 5.38 10.46 14.78
N ARG A 521 5.15 9.94 13.57
CA ARG A 521 6.17 9.22 12.77
C ARG A 521 7.41 10.07 12.52
N ILE A 522 7.22 11.34 12.13
CA ILE A 522 8.33 12.28 11.88
C ILE A 522 9.17 12.51 13.16
N TYR A 523 8.52 12.64 14.32
CA TYR A 523 9.23 12.79 15.60
C TYR A 523 9.97 11.51 16.00
N GLU A 524 9.35 10.34 15.84
CA GLU A 524 9.95 9.03 16.14
C GLU A 524 11.12 8.70 15.20
N TRP A 525 11.12 9.25 13.98
CA TRP A 525 12.25 9.26 13.05
C TRP A 525 13.36 10.28 13.41
N GLY A 526 13.22 11.01 14.53
CA GLY A 526 14.21 11.97 15.04
C GLY A 526 14.13 13.38 14.46
N LYS A 527 13.29 13.64 13.45
CA LYS A 527 13.11 14.96 12.82
C LYS A 527 12.16 15.86 13.62
N LYS A 528 12.55 16.22 14.84
CA LYS A 528 11.69 16.96 15.79
C LYS A 528 11.12 18.27 15.25
N GLU A 529 11.94 19.04 14.52
CA GLU A 529 11.53 20.34 13.95
C GLU A 529 10.49 20.15 12.84
N ASP A 530 10.70 19.17 11.96
CA ASP A 530 9.72 18.79 10.93
C ASP A 530 8.41 18.29 11.54
N ALA A 531 8.47 17.53 12.64
CA ALA A 531 7.28 17.04 13.34
C ALA A 531 6.39 18.20 13.82
N VAL A 532 7.00 19.27 14.35
CA VAL A 532 6.31 20.50 14.77
C VAL A 532 5.81 21.31 13.57
N ARG A 533 6.63 21.45 12.51
CA ARG A 533 6.25 22.10 11.25
C ARG A 533 5.01 21.46 10.63
N VAL A 534 5.02 20.13 10.50
CA VAL A 534 3.90 19.33 9.99
C VAL A 534 2.71 19.35 10.95
N ALA A 535 2.93 19.31 12.27
CA ALA A 535 1.83 19.44 13.25
C ALA A 535 1.12 20.79 13.15
N ARG A 536 1.85 21.90 12.95
CA ARG A 536 1.28 23.24 12.73
C ARG A 536 0.41 23.28 11.48
N ILE A 537 0.88 22.69 10.38
CA ILE A 537 0.13 22.59 9.12
C ILE A 537 -1.17 21.79 9.36
N ILE A 538 -1.08 20.57 9.89
CA ILE A 538 -2.24 19.70 10.14
C ILE A 538 -3.25 20.39 11.08
N PHE A 539 -2.79 21.04 12.14
CA PHE A 539 -3.66 21.77 13.08
C PHE A 539 -4.39 22.94 12.42
N TRP A 540 -3.76 23.64 11.48
CA TRP A 540 -4.39 24.72 10.72
C TRP A 540 -5.47 24.19 9.75
N MET A 541 -5.26 22.99 9.17
CA MET A 541 -6.25 22.33 8.32
C MET A 541 -7.45 21.78 9.12
N ASP A 542 -7.18 21.23 10.30
CA ASP A 542 -8.19 20.67 11.20
C ASP A 542 -7.74 20.73 12.69
N PRO A 543 -8.21 21.73 13.45
CA PRO A 543 -7.88 21.88 14.87
C PRO A 543 -8.34 20.73 15.78
N SER A 544 -9.21 19.83 15.30
CA SER A 544 -9.68 18.67 16.07
C SER A 544 -8.64 17.54 16.16
N VAL A 545 -7.59 17.57 15.32
CA VAL A 545 -6.56 16.52 15.27
C VAL A 545 -5.71 16.53 16.54
N LYS A 546 -6.08 15.63 17.49
CA LYS A 546 -5.51 15.55 18.84
C LYS A 546 -3.99 15.46 18.88
N THR A 547 -3.38 14.75 17.95
CA THR A 547 -1.92 14.56 17.88
C THR A 547 -1.19 15.82 17.43
N ALA A 548 -1.75 16.59 16.50
CA ALA A 548 -1.23 17.90 16.13
C ALA A 548 -1.27 18.86 17.33
N LYS A 549 -2.40 18.89 18.05
CA LYS A 549 -2.53 19.65 19.31
C LYS A 549 -1.54 19.20 20.39
N TYR A 550 -1.28 17.89 20.52
CA TYR A 550 -0.28 17.34 21.44
C TYR A 550 1.14 17.81 21.10
N TRP A 551 1.57 17.68 19.84
CA TRP A 551 2.91 18.06 19.41
C TRP A 551 3.17 19.56 19.52
N LEU A 552 2.17 20.40 19.21
CA LEU A 552 2.25 21.84 19.45
C LEU A 552 2.40 22.15 20.95
N ARG A 553 1.64 21.51 21.84
CA ARG A 553 1.79 21.68 23.30
C ARG A 553 3.18 21.23 23.79
N TYR A 554 3.71 20.13 23.27
CA TYR A 554 5.05 19.64 23.62
C TYR A 554 6.14 20.64 23.21
N PHE A 555 6.01 21.27 22.04
CA PHE A 555 6.92 22.33 21.60
C PHE A 555 6.91 23.55 22.55
N PHE A 556 5.72 24.06 22.93
CA PHE A 556 5.61 25.15 23.90
C PHE A 556 6.24 24.80 25.26
N LEU A 557 6.04 23.57 25.75
CA LEU A 557 6.70 23.10 26.98
C LEU A 557 8.22 23.03 26.82
N SER A 558 8.74 22.53 25.69
CA SER A 558 10.19 22.46 25.46
C SER A 558 10.86 23.85 25.37
N ILE A 559 10.18 24.85 24.82
CA ILE A 559 10.64 26.25 24.84
C ILE A 559 10.60 26.81 26.26
N TRP A 560 9.53 26.53 27.01
CA TRP A 560 9.37 26.96 28.39
C TRP A 560 10.43 26.37 29.33
N ASP A 561 10.78 25.10 29.14
CA ASP A 561 11.83 24.42 29.91
C ASP A 561 13.23 24.98 29.54
N LEU A 562 13.50 25.27 28.26
CA LEU A 562 14.70 25.98 27.81
C LEU A 562 14.80 27.42 28.35
N TRP A 563 13.65 28.10 28.51
CA TRP A 563 13.58 29.42 29.14
C TRP A 563 13.84 29.32 30.64
N LYS A 564 13.23 28.35 31.34
CA LYS A 564 13.49 28.10 32.76
C LYS A 564 14.95 27.76 33.03
N SER A 565 15.59 26.92 32.23
CA SER A 565 17.01 26.57 32.38
C SER A 565 17.98 27.73 32.10
N ARG A 566 17.47 28.88 31.62
CA ARG A 566 18.23 30.12 31.43
C ARG A 566 17.98 31.18 32.52
N TRP A 567 16.98 30.98 33.38
CA TRP A 567 16.51 31.97 34.36
C TRP A 567 16.37 31.44 35.79
N ILE A 568 16.76 30.18 36.03
CA ILE A 568 16.92 29.58 37.35
C ILE A 568 18.38 29.13 37.44
N PRO A 569 19.19 29.68 38.38
CA PRO A 569 20.57 29.25 38.61
C PRO A 569 20.71 27.78 39.02
#